data_AF-A0A962BHP5-F1
#
_entry.id   AF-A0A962BHP5-F1
#
_cell.length_a   1.000
_cell.length_b   1.000
_cell.length_c   1.000
_cell.angle_alpha   90.00
_cell.angle_beta   90.00
_cell.angle_gamma   90.00
#
_symmetry.space_group_name_H-M   'P 1'
#
loop_
_entity.id
_entity.type
_entity.pdbx_description
1 polymer ?
#
loop_
_entity_poly.entity_id
_entity_poly.type
_entity_poly.pdbx_seq_one_letter_code
_entity_poly.pdbx_strand_id
1 'polypeptide(L)'
;MSQFRYRPDIDGMRAIAVLSVLLYHGNVSGIPGGFMGVDIFFVISGFLITSLILKDIENNNFSMISFWERRARRILPPLFLVVGFAILTGVYLLLPQDLVQLGKEIGSQSLFSSNILFTKQGGYFNVAADLKPLLHTWSLAVEEQYYVFFPISLFIIYRFLGTRYFAFLSLGLLFSLILCLVFTTIQQRYAFFLLPFRAWELLAGAILATGFIRKPENKTLSLIVSAIGACMLGFALFFYDKSYNFPGIISLLPVCGTVFIIWANSQTQPTALFKILSLKPI
;
A
#
# COMPACT_ATOMS: atom_id res chain seq x y z
N MET A 1 26.21 -4.44 -4.69
CA MET A 1 26.04 -2.97 -4.74
C MET A 1 25.18 -2.59 -5.93
N SER A 2 23.86 -2.47 -5.77
CA SER A 2 23.02 -1.85 -6.79
C SER A 2 22.76 -0.41 -6.41
N GLN A 3 23.26 0.54 -7.21
CA GLN A 3 22.62 1.85 -7.30
C GLN A 3 21.11 1.62 -7.42
N PHE A 4 20.32 2.37 -6.67
CA PHE A 4 18.87 2.33 -6.79
C PHE A 4 18.52 2.89 -8.16
N ARG A 5 18.53 2.02 -9.17
CA ARG A 5 18.19 2.38 -10.54
C ARG A 5 16.71 2.72 -10.51
N TYR A 6 16.39 3.93 -10.97
CA TYR A 6 15.02 4.37 -11.11
C TYR A 6 14.18 3.30 -11.84
N ARG A 7 13.03 2.94 -11.25
CA ARG A 7 12.12 1.88 -11.71
C ARG A 7 10.81 2.51 -12.19
N PRO A 8 10.75 2.97 -13.46
CA PRO A 8 9.56 3.63 -13.99
C PRO A 8 8.33 2.73 -14.01
N ASP A 9 8.51 1.41 -14.10
CA ASP A 9 7.42 0.44 -14.02
C ASP A 9 6.69 0.44 -12.66
N ILE A 10 7.40 0.77 -11.57
CA ILE A 10 6.79 0.89 -10.25
C ILE A 10 5.92 2.15 -10.16
N ASP A 11 6.33 3.24 -10.80
CA ASP A 11 5.50 4.44 -10.89
C ASP A 11 4.26 4.21 -11.75
N GLY A 12 4.39 3.46 -12.86
CA GLY A 12 3.24 3.00 -13.65
C GLY A 12 2.25 2.16 -12.84
N MET A 13 2.74 1.22 -12.03
CA MET A 13 1.85 0.45 -11.15
C MET A 13 1.19 1.30 -10.06
N ARG A 14 1.88 2.31 -9.53
CA ARG A 14 1.26 3.28 -8.61
C ARG A 14 0.16 4.08 -9.28
N ALA A 15 0.38 4.50 -10.53
CA ALA A 15 -0.63 5.20 -11.31
C ALA A 15 -1.88 4.33 -11.50
N ILE A 16 -1.70 3.04 -11.86
CA ILE A 16 -2.81 2.07 -11.95
C ILE A 16 -3.52 1.96 -10.59
N ALA A 17 -2.79 1.73 -9.51
CA ALA A 17 -3.34 1.59 -8.16
C ALA A 17 -4.20 2.79 -7.75
N VAL A 18 -3.68 4.01 -7.91
CA VAL A 18 -4.39 5.25 -7.57
C VAL A 18 -5.59 5.47 -8.49
N LEU A 19 -5.42 5.28 -9.80
CA LEU A 19 -6.49 5.48 -10.77
C LEU A 19 -7.65 4.51 -10.53
N SER A 20 -7.35 3.24 -10.23
CA SER A 20 -8.38 2.25 -9.87
C SER A 20 -9.21 2.68 -8.67
N VAL A 21 -8.58 3.21 -7.61
CA VAL A 21 -9.29 3.70 -6.41
C VAL A 21 -10.15 4.93 -6.74
N LEU A 22 -9.61 5.86 -7.54
CA LEU A 22 -10.35 7.06 -7.97
C LEU A 22 -11.56 6.70 -8.83
N LEU A 23 -11.41 5.79 -9.79
CA LEU A 23 -12.50 5.35 -10.67
C LEU A 23 -13.59 4.62 -9.89
N TYR A 24 -13.21 3.82 -8.89
CA TYR A 24 -14.15 3.17 -7.98
C TYR A 24 -15.02 4.19 -7.22
N HIS A 25 -14.39 5.16 -6.54
CA HIS A 25 -15.10 6.20 -5.80
C HIS A 25 -15.83 7.20 -6.70
N GLY A 26 -15.38 7.36 -7.94
CA GLY A 26 -16.06 8.12 -8.99
C GLY A 26 -17.27 7.41 -9.58
N ASN A 27 -17.62 6.20 -9.11
CA ASN A 27 -18.71 5.37 -9.63
C ASN A 27 -18.61 5.09 -11.14
N VAL A 28 -17.38 5.01 -11.68
CA VAL A 28 -17.17 4.68 -13.09
C VAL A 28 -17.43 3.19 -13.31
N SER A 29 -18.29 2.86 -14.27
CA SER A 29 -18.64 1.47 -14.58
C SER A 29 -17.44 0.69 -15.12
N GLY A 30 -17.43 -0.62 -14.84
CA GLY A 30 -16.43 -1.55 -15.36
C GLY A 30 -15.22 -1.79 -14.47
N ILE A 31 -15.01 -1.07 -13.35
CA ILE A 31 -13.92 -1.39 -12.39
C ILE A 31 -14.50 -1.54 -10.98
N PRO A 32 -15.33 -2.58 -10.74
CA PRO A 32 -15.98 -2.78 -9.45
C PRO A 32 -14.98 -3.08 -8.31
N GLY A 33 -13.78 -3.59 -8.65
CA GLY A 33 -12.73 -3.97 -7.71
C GLY A 33 -11.70 -2.87 -7.48
N GLY A 34 -11.94 -1.64 -7.95
CA GLY A 34 -10.94 -0.58 -7.94
C GLY A 34 -10.42 -0.18 -6.56
N PHE A 35 -11.20 -0.41 -5.49
CA PHE A 35 -10.75 -0.25 -4.10
C PHE A 35 -9.54 -1.13 -3.72
N MET A 36 -9.33 -2.25 -4.42
CA MET A 36 -8.17 -3.12 -4.23
C MET A 36 -6.85 -2.52 -4.75
N GLY A 37 -6.90 -1.36 -5.42
CA GLY A 37 -5.71 -0.58 -5.73
C GLY A 37 -4.89 -0.24 -4.50
N VAL A 38 -5.50 -0.17 -3.31
CA VAL A 38 -4.78 0.02 -2.04
C VAL A 38 -3.85 -1.16 -1.72
N ASP A 39 -4.23 -2.40 -2.03
CA ASP A 39 -3.39 -3.59 -1.81
C ASP A 39 -2.13 -3.54 -2.69
N ILE A 40 -2.30 -3.12 -3.95
CA ILE A 40 -1.19 -2.89 -4.91
C ILE A 40 -0.24 -1.82 -4.33
N PHE A 41 -0.82 -0.73 -3.83
CA PHE A 41 -0.06 0.37 -3.25
C PHE A 41 0.73 -0.06 -2.00
N PHE A 42 0.13 -0.86 -1.11
CA PHE A 42 0.81 -1.39 0.09
C PHE A 42 1.99 -2.29 -0.25
N VAL A 43 1.87 -3.19 -1.22
CA VAL A 43 3.01 -4.01 -1.69
C VAL A 43 4.14 -3.13 -2.23
N ILE A 44 3.81 -2.14 -3.07
CA ILE A 44 4.81 -1.22 -3.62
C ILE A 44 5.50 -0.40 -2.53
N SER A 45 4.72 0.10 -1.57
CA SER A 45 5.21 0.89 -0.44
C SER A 45 6.16 0.07 0.44
N GLY A 46 5.82 -1.19 0.72
CA GLY A 46 6.70 -2.11 1.43
C GLY A 46 8.00 -2.39 0.70
N PHE A 47 7.93 -2.63 -0.62
CA PHE A 47 9.11 -2.85 -1.46
C PHE A 47 10.06 -1.65 -1.44
N LEU A 48 9.57 -0.46 -1.80
CA LEU A 48 10.43 0.71 -1.95
C LEU A 48 11.07 1.15 -0.63
N ILE A 49 10.31 1.12 0.46
CA ILE A 49 10.82 1.58 1.76
C ILE A 49 11.81 0.58 2.32
N THR A 50 11.54 -0.72 2.21
CA THR A 50 12.49 -1.74 2.65
C THR A 50 13.79 -1.67 1.85
N SER A 51 13.72 -1.52 0.53
CA SER A 51 14.93 -1.37 -0.29
C SER A 51 15.72 -0.12 0.08
N LEU A 52 15.06 1.01 0.39
CA LEU A 52 15.74 2.24 0.83
C LEU A 52 16.44 2.04 2.18
N ILE A 53 15.74 1.44 3.15
CA ILE A 53 16.27 1.19 4.50
C ILE A 53 17.45 0.22 4.43
N LEU A 54 17.31 -0.92 3.76
CA LEU A 54 18.38 -1.91 3.64
C LEU A 54 19.62 -1.31 2.97
N LYS A 55 19.43 -0.52 1.90
CA LYS A 55 20.53 0.21 1.27
C LYS A 55 21.22 1.15 2.26
N ASP A 56 20.47 1.92 3.04
CA ASP A 56 21.06 2.88 3.97
C ASP A 56 21.79 2.16 5.13
N ILE A 57 21.25 1.03 5.59
CA ILE A 57 21.87 0.17 6.61
C ILE A 57 23.19 -0.43 6.08
N GLU A 58 23.18 -1.01 4.89
CA GLU A 58 24.38 -1.61 4.27
C GLU A 58 25.50 -0.59 4.01
N ASN A 59 25.13 0.67 3.75
CA ASN A 59 26.08 1.77 3.58
C ASN A 59 26.48 2.45 4.90
N ASN A 60 26.04 1.93 6.05
CA ASN A 60 26.27 2.51 7.38
C ASN A 60 25.84 3.99 7.50
N ASN A 61 24.81 4.41 6.76
CA ASN A 61 24.33 5.80 6.74
C ASN A 61 22.85 5.92 7.15
N PHE A 62 22.28 4.86 7.72
CA PHE A 62 20.89 4.83 8.16
C PHE A 62 20.64 5.85 9.28
N SER A 63 19.66 6.73 9.04
CA SER A 63 19.18 7.73 9.99
C SER A 63 17.66 7.79 9.95
N MET A 64 17.02 7.51 11.08
CA MET A 64 15.56 7.60 11.23
C MET A 64 15.07 9.02 10.99
N ILE A 65 15.81 10.02 11.48
CA ILE A 65 15.46 11.43 11.33
C ILE A 65 15.46 11.80 9.85
N SER A 66 16.54 11.47 9.12
CA SER A 66 16.64 11.77 7.69
C SER A 66 15.60 11.01 6.86
N PHE A 67 15.24 9.79 7.28
CA PHE A 67 14.15 9.03 6.66
C PHE A 67 12.80 9.74 6.81
N TRP A 68 12.42 10.13 8.03
CA TRP A 68 11.15 10.84 8.27
C TRP A 68 11.12 12.23 7.65
N GLU A 69 12.23 12.95 7.66
CA GLU A 69 12.35 14.27 7.06
C GLU A 69 12.05 14.24 5.54
N ARG A 70 12.60 13.25 4.82
CA ARG A 70 12.31 13.04 3.39
C ARG A 70 10.83 12.74 3.14
N ARG A 71 10.21 11.93 4.01
CA ARG A 71 8.78 11.61 3.91
C ARG A 71 7.90 12.80 4.20
N ALA A 72 8.20 13.54 5.28
CA ALA A 72 7.45 14.73 5.68
C ALA A 72 7.42 15.77 4.55
N ARG A 73 8.56 16.05 3.91
CA ARG A 73 8.64 16.96 2.75
C ARG A 73 7.80 16.51 1.54
N ARG A 74 7.57 15.20 1.39
CA ARG A 74 6.79 14.64 0.28
C ARG A 74 5.29 14.60 0.58
N ILE A 75 4.91 14.36 1.83
CA ILE A 75 3.53 14.00 2.20
C ILE A 75 2.79 15.15 2.88
N LEU A 76 3.45 15.91 3.74
CA LEU A 76 2.79 17.00 4.46
C LEU A 76 2.27 18.11 3.53
N PRO A 77 3.02 18.58 2.50
CA PRO A 77 2.49 19.60 1.61
C PRO A 77 1.18 19.22 0.90
N PRO A 78 1.07 18.07 0.20
CA PRO A 78 -0.21 17.68 -0.41
C PRO A 78 -1.29 17.37 0.64
N LEU A 79 -0.93 16.80 1.80
CA LEU A 79 -1.90 16.55 2.88
C LEU A 79 -2.51 17.85 3.41
N PHE A 80 -1.71 18.89 3.64
CA PHE A 80 -2.22 20.20 4.08
C PHE A 80 -3.11 20.85 3.03
N LEU A 81 -2.80 20.69 1.73
CA LEU A 81 -3.67 21.17 0.66
C LEU A 81 -5.02 20.46 0.67
N VAL A 82 -5.03 19.12 0.77
CA VAL A 82 -6.27 18.32 0.81
C VAL A 82 -7.09 18.66 2.05
N VAL A 83 -6.47 18.73 3.23
CA VAL A 83 -7.15 19.08 4.49
C VAL A 83 -7.67 20.51 4.45
N GLY A 84 -6.88 21.47 3.96
CA GLY A 84 -7.30 22.86 3.81
C GLY A 84 -8.49 22.99 2.86
N PHE A 85 -8.45 22.30 1.72
CA PHE A 85 -9.57 22.24 0.78
C PHE A 85 -10.83 21.61 1.39
N ALA A 86 -10.69 20.52 2.14
CA ALA A 86 -11.79 19.87 2.83
C ALA A 86 -12.42 20.77 3.91
N ILE A 87 -11.61 21.56 4.63
CA ILE A 87 -12.11 22.55 5.59
C ILE A 87 -12.89 23.64 4.85
N LEU A 88 -12.30 24.23 3.82
CA LEU A 88 -12.92 25.32 3.06
C LEU A 88 -14.25 24.88 2.46
N THR A 89 -14.28 23.77 1.74
CA THR A 89 -15.51 23.25 1.14
C THR A 89 -16.50 22.75 2.21
N GLY A 90 -15.99 22.14 3.27
CA GLY A 90 -16.80 21.65 4.39
C GLY A 90 -17.63 22.75 5.04
N VAL A 91 -17.04 23.91 5.32
CA VAL A 91 -17.74 25.05 5.94
C VAL A 91 -18.93 25.54 5.10
N TYR A 92 -18.84 25.45 3.77
CA TYR A 92 -19.92 25.89 2.88
C TYR A 92 -20.94 24.80 2.55
N LEU A 93 -20.54 23.52 2.54
CA LEU A 93 -21.35 22.42 2.01
C LEU A 93 -21.93 21.49 3.08
N LEU A 94 -21.30 21.37 4.24
CA LEU A 94 -21.67 20.37 5.25
C LEU A 94 -22.64 20.93 6.29
N LEU A 95 -23.52 20.06 6.78
CA LEU A 95 -24.38 20.35 7.92
C LEU A 95 -23.54 20.47 9.21
N PRO A 96 -24.03 21.15 10.26
CA PRO A 96 -23.27 21.33 11.50
C PRO A 96 -22.76 20.02 12.13
N GLN A 97 -23.53 18.94 12.02
CA GLN A 97 -23.14 17.62 12.55
C GLN A 97 -21.98 17.01 11.74
N ASP A 98 -22.03 17.16 10.41
CA ASP A 98 -21.00 16.68 9.49
C ASP A 98 -19.71 17.51 9.60
N LEU A 99 -19.82 18.81 9.95
CA LEU A 99 -18.67 19.65 10.28
C LEU A 99 -17.96 19.19 11.55
N VAL A 100 -18.70 18.82 12.60
CA VAL A 100 -18.11 18.23 13.81
C VAL A 100 -17.41 16.91 13.49
N GLN A 101 -18.00 16.12 12.59
CA GLN A 101 -17.43 14.87 12.12
C GLN A 101 -16.14 15.11 11.30
N LEU A 102 -16.13 16.07 10.37
CA LEU A 102 -14.94 16.49 9.65
C LEU A 102 -13.82 16.95 10.60
N GLY A 103 -14.16 17.68 11.67
CA GLY A 103 -13.20 18.05 12.71
C GLY A 103 -12.53 16.85 13.38
N LYS A 104 -13.29 15.77 13.66
CA LYS A 104 -12.73 14.51 14.17
C LYS A 104 -11.81 13.85 13.15
N GLU A 105 -12.20 13.84 11.88
CA GLU A 105 -11.39 13.30 10.79
C GLU A 105 -10.05 14.02 10.69
N ILE A 106 -10.06 15.35 10.66
CA ILE A 106 -8.86 16.20 10.63
C ILE A 106 -7.97 15.94 11.85
N GLY A 107 -8.55 15.92 13.05
CA GLY A 107 -7.80 15.65 14.28
C GLY A 107 -7.13 14.28 14.27
N SER A 108 -7.88 13.25 13.86
CA SER A 108 -7.35 11.89 13.76
C SER A 108 -6.27 11.75 12.68
N GLN A 109 -6.44 12.42 11.54
CA GLN A 109 -5.50 12.41 10.43
C GLN A 109 -4.19 13.11 10.78
N SER A 110 -4.25 14.19 11.56
CA SER A 110 -3.07 14.92 12.05
C SER A 110 -2.16 14.03 12.90
N LEU A 111 -2.73 13.03 13.57
CA LEU A 111 -2.02 12.03 14.35
C LEU A 111 -1.74 10.72 13.59
N PHE A 112 -2.02 10.67 12.28
CA PHE A 112 -1.99 9.43 11.48
C PHE A 112 -2.76 8.26 12.13
N SER A 113 -3.95 8.58 12.67
CA SER A 113 -4.83 7.65 13.40
C SER A 113 -6.24 7.57 12.81
N SER A 114 -6.44 8.12 11.61
CA SER A 114 -7.73 8.15 10.91
C SER A 114 -8.29 6.75 10.67
N ASN A 115 -7.43 5.76 10.43
CA ASN A 115 -7.84 4.36 10.33
C ASN A 115 -8.53 3.84 11.62
N ILE A 116 -8.06 4.24 12.80
CA ILE A 116 -8.66 3.88 14.09
C ILE A 116 -10.01 4.59 14.27
N LEU A 117 -10.10 5.87 13.86
CA LEU A 117 -11.37 6.60 13.85
C LEU A 117 -12.40 5.89 12.98
N PHE A 118 -12.05 5.57 11.74
CA PHE A 118 -12.98 4.97 10.78
C PHE A 118 -13.41 3.56 11.18
N THR A 119 -12.53 2.78 11.85
CA THR A 119 -12.89 1.50 12.44
C THR A 119 -14.07 1.63 13.43
N LYS A 120 -14.12 2.73 14.18
CA LYS A 120 -15.19 3.00 15.16
C LYS A 120 -16.47 3.53 14.52
N GLN A 121 -16.42 4.01 13.28
CA GLN A 121 -17.51 4.71 12.60
C GLN A 121 -18.17 3.89 11.48
N GLY A 122 -18.03 2.56 11.51
CA GLY A 122 -18.67 1.64 10.57
C GLY A 122 -17.70 0.97 9.60
N GLY A 123 -18.25 0.37 8.53
CA GLY A 123 -17.50 -0.31 7.48
C GLY A 123 -17.20 0.62 6.30
N TYR A 124 -16.13 0.33 5.57
CA TYR A 124 -15.69 1.09 4.40
C TYR A 124 -16.70 1.08 3.24
N PHE A 125 -17.47 0.01 3.10
CA PHE A 125 -18.44 -0.17 2.00
C PHE A 125 -19.86 0.30 2.32
N ASN A 126 -20.04 1.03 3.43
CA ASN A 126 -21.33 1.59 3.81
C ASN A 126 -21.63 2.86 3.02
N VAL A 127 -22.90 3.14 2.69
CA VAL A 127 -23.31 4.36 1.96
C VAL A 127 -22.85 5.65 2.66
N ALA A 128 -22.85 5.66 4.00
CA ALA A 128 -22.37 6.79 4.78
C ALA A 128 -20.85 7.02 4.70
N ALA A 129 -20.08 6.07 4.14
CA ALA A 129 -18.64 6.21 3.96
C ALA A 129 -18.31 7.17 2.81
N ASP A 130 -19.12 7.19 1.75
CA ASP A 130 -18.94 8.06 0.58
C ASP A 130 -19.09 9.56 0.94
N LEU A 131 -19.75 9.86 2.05
CA LEU A 131 -19.95 11.22 2.55
C LEU A 131 -18.79 11.74 3.43
N LYS A 132 -17.81 10.90 3.76
CA LYS A 132 -16.68 11.27 4.63
C LYS A 132 -15.54 11.86 3.81
N PRO A 133 -15.29 13.19 3.86
CA PRO A 133 -14.35 13.85 2.94
C PRO A 133 -12.92 13.32 3.04
N LEU A 134 -12.50 12.91 4.24
CA LEU A 134 -11.15 12.42 4.50
C LEU A 134 -11.09 10.91 4.69
N LEU A 135 -12.10 10.14 4.25
CA LEU A 135 -12.08 8.69 4.40
C LEU A 135 -10.80 8.08 3.82
N HIS A 136 -10.43 8.48 2.62
CA HIS A 136 -9.27 7.99 1.88
C HIS A 136 -7.94 8.09 2.63
N THR A 137 -7.84 8.91 3.69
CA THR A 137 -6.61 9.06 4.46
C THR A 137 -6.35 7.89 5.42
N TRP A 138 -7.29 6.94 5.55
CA TRP A 138 -7.12 5.73 6.37
C TRP A 138 -5.90 4.92 5.94
N SER A 139 -5.68 4.76 4.63
CA SER A 139 -4.58 3.96 4.08
C SER A 139 -3.24 4.64 4.30
N LEU A 140 -3.21 5.98 4.21
CA LEU A 140 -2.05 6.80 4.55
C LEU A 140 -1.69 6.67 6.05
N ALA A 141 -2.68 6.65 6.95
CA ALA A 141 -2.44 6.42 8.37
C ALA A 141 -1.83 5.04 8.64
N VAL A 142 -2.30 3.99 7.97
CA VAL A 142 -1.70 2.64 8.05
C VAL A 142 -0.26 2.65 7.53
N GLU A 143 -0.01 3.32 6.41
CA GLU A 143 1.32 3.48 5.82
C GLU A 143 2.29 4.17 6.81
N GLU A 144 1.91 5.31 7.38
CA GLU A 144 2.76 6.06 8.30
C GLU A 144 2.98 5.33 9.62
N GLN A 145 1.98 4.60 10.14
CA GLN A 145 2.18 3.68 11.27
C GLN A 145 3.25 2.64 10.94
N TYR A 146 3.15 2.01 9.78
CA TYR A 146 4.18 1.07 9.32
C TYR A 146 5.56 1.76 9.21
N TYR A 147 5.65 3.00 8.75
CA TYR A 147 6.92 3.74 8.65
C TYR A 147 7.50 4.25 9.94
N VAL A 148 6.75 4.24 11.03
CA VAL A 148 7.31 4.43 12.36
C VAL A 148 7.90 3.11 12.87
N PHE A 149 7.12 2.02 12.83
CA PHE A 149 7.52 0.76 13.47
C PHE A 149 8.50 -0.09 12.65
N PHE A 150 8.30 -0.16 11.34
CA PHE A 150 9.05 -1.07 10.46
C PHE A 150 10.53 -0.73 10.32
N PRO A 151 10.95 0.53 10.11
CA PRO A 151 12.37 0.82 9.97
C PRO A 151 13.15 0.54 11.25
N ILE A 152 12.55 0.82 12.41
CA ILE A 152 13.14 0.53 13.73
C ILE A 152 13.29 -0.98 13.92
N SER A 153 12.22 -1.74 13.67
CA SER A 153 12.28 -3.20 13.83
C SER A 153 13.27 -3.83 12.85
N LEU A 154 13.27 -3.43 11.59
CA LEU A 154 14.20 -3.92 10.58
C LEU A 154 15.66 -3.60 10.94
N PHE A 155 15.95 -2.37 11.39
CA PHE A 155 17.29 -1.97 11.83
C PHE A 155 17.79 -2.82 13.01
N ILE A 156 16.96 -2.99 14.04
CA ILE A 156 17.30 -3.81 15.22
C ILE A 156 17.54 -5.26 14.79
N ILE A 157 16.61 -5.86 14.04
CA ILE A 157 16.73 -7.25 13.60
C ILE A 157 17.98 -7.43 12.74
N TYR A 158 18.25 -6.53 11.79
CA TYR A 158 19.46 -6.58 10.98
C TYR A 158 20.72 -6.50 11.84
N ARG A 159 20.77 -5.59 12.83
CA ARG A 159 21.93 -5.36 13.68
C ARG A 159 22.28 -6.54 14.60
N PHE A 160 21.26 -7.25 15.11
CA PHE A 160 21.44 -8.34 16.08
C PHE A 160 21.40 -9.74 15.45
N LEU A 161 20.63 -9.91 14.38
CA LEU A 161 20.36 -11.22 13.78
C LEU A 161 20.95 -11.37 12.37
N GLY A 162 21.60 -10.31 11.85
CA GLY A 162 22.22 -10.31 10.53
C GLY A 162 21.22 -10.71 9.45
N THR A 163 21.59 -11.63 8.57
CA THR A 163 20.77 -12.12 7.45
C THR A 163 19.48 -12.83 7.85
N ARG A 164 19.26 -13.13 9.13
CA ARG A 164 18.02 -13.80 9.60
C ARG A 164 16.81 -12.87 9.61
N TYR A 165 16.96 -11.58 9.31
CA TYR A 165 15.81 -10.66 9.18
C TYR A 165 14.76 -11.17 8.18
N PHE A 166 15.17 -11.89 7.13
CA PHE A 166 14.24 -12.51 6.18
C PHE A 166 13.23 -13.43 6.87
N ALA A 167 13.69 -14.30 7.79
CA ALA A 167 12.82 -15.22 8.51
C ALA A 167 11.80 -14.46 9.38
N PHE A 168 12.22 -13.36 10.02
CA PHE A 168 11.32 -12.50 10.80
C PHE A 168 10.26 -11.82 9.92
N LEU A 169 10.65 -11.33 8.73
CA LEU A 169 9.70 -10.76 7.77
C LEU A 169 8.70 -11.81 7.29
N SER A 170 9.16 -13.03 6.98
CA SER A 170 8.29 -14.14 6.57
C SER A 170 7.32 -14.56 7.68
N LEU A 171 7.79 -14.67 8.92
CA LEU A 171 6.93 -14.98 10.07
C LEU A 171 5.91 -13.87 10.32
N GLY A 172 6.32 -12.60 10.26
CA GLY A 172 5.43 -11.45 10.39
C GLY A 172 4.36 -11.41 9.29
N LEU A 173 4.74 -11.75 8.05
CA LEU A 173 3.80 -11.85 6.93
C LEU A 173 2.76 -12.93 7.19
N LEU A 174 3.21 -14.15 7.54
CA LEU A 174 2.30 -15.27 7.80
C LEU A 174 1.37 -14.95 8.98
N PHE A 175 1.89 -14.37 10.05
CA PHE A 175 1.10 -13.97 11.20
C PHE A 175 0.03 -12.93 10.83
N SER A 176 0.42 -11.86 10.13
CA SER A 176 -0.52 -10.81 9.70
C SER A 176 -1.55 -11.34 8.68
N LEU A 177 -1.16 -12.25 7.78
CA LEU A 177 -2.07 -12.90 6.83
C LEU A 177 -3.09 -13.78 7.55
N ILE A 178 -2.67 -14.60 8.53
CA ILE A 178 -3.59 -15.41 9.34
C ILE A 178 -4.58 -14.51 10.07
N LEU A 179 -4.09 -13.43 10.69
CA LEU A 179 -4.97 -12.45 11.35
C LEU A 179 -5.96 -11.84 10.35
N CYS A 180 -5.50 -11.46 9.16
CA CYS A 180 -6.36 -10.94 8.08
C CYS A 180 -7.49 -11.92 7.76
N LEU A 181 -7.16 -13.17 7.46
CA LEU A 181 -8.12 -14.20 7.06
C LEU A 181 -9.13 -14.49 8.17
N VAL A 182 -8.67 -14.60 9.43
CA VAL A 182 -9.52 -14.88 10.59
C VAL A 182 -10.42 -13.68 10.91
N PHE A 183 -9.86 -12.46 11.00
CA PHE A 183 -10.65 -11.29 11.40
C PHE A 183 -11.54 -10.75 10.29
N THR A 184 -11.28 -11.08 9.03
CA THR A 184 -12.21 -10.75 7.94
C THR A 184 -13.58 -11.40 8.16
N THR A 185 -13.63 -12.62 8.71
CA THR A 185 -14.89 -13.33 8.99
C THR A 185 -15.51 -12.96 10.34
N ILE A 186 -14.69 -12.61 11.34
CA ILE A 186 -15.18 -12.26 12.68
C ILE A 186 -15.59 -10.79 12.75
N GLN A 187 -14.70 -9.86 12.41
CA GLN A 187 -14.97 -8.42 12.42
C GLN A 187 -14.24 -7.69 11.28
N GLN A 188 -14.83 -7.73 10.08
CA GLN A 188 -14.26 -7.19 8.83
C GLN A 188 -13.69 -5.78 8.94
N ARG A 189 -14.34 -4.86 9.67
CA ARG A 189 -13.85 -3.48 9.87
C ARG A 189 -12.44 -3.39 10.46
N TYR A 190 -12.07 -4.30 11.37
CA TYR A 190 -10.73 -4.32 11.96
C TYR A 190 -9.72 -4.85 10.95
N ALA A 191 -10.08 -5.93 10.26
CA ALA A 191 -9.25 -6.51 9.21
C ALA A 191 -8.96 -5.52 8.08
N PHE A 192 -9.93 -4.66 7.77
CA PHE A 192 -9.82 -3.62 6.73
C PHE A 192 -8.93 -2.45 7.16
N PHE A 193 -9.19 -1.84 8.32
CA PHE A 193 -8.59 -0.55 8.67
C PHE A 193 -7.28 -0.66 9.47
N LEU A 194 -7.07 -1.72 10.25
CA LEU A 194 -5.95 -1.74 11.19
C LEU A 194 -4.70 -2.41 10.62
N LEU A 195 -3.54 -1.79 10.88
CA LEU A 195 -2.23 -2.23 10.41
C LEU A 195 -1.93 -3.73 10.68
N PRO A 196 -2.20 -4.33 11.86
CA PRO A 196 -1.84 -5.72 12.14
C PRO A 196 -2.43 -6.73 11.14
N PHE A 197 -3.60 -6.44 10.57
CA PHE A 197 -4.28 -7.30 9.60
C PHE A 197 -3.89 -7.01 8.15
N ARG A 198 -3.30 -5.85 7.88
CA ARG A 198 -2.92 -5.39 6.53
C ARG A 198 -1.40 -5.40 6.32
N ALA A 199 -0.62 -5.60 7.38
CA ALA A 199 0.85 -5.56 7.34
C ALA A 199 1.45 -6.63 6.41
N TRP A 200 0.78 -7.78 6.21
CA TRP A 200 1.25 -8.83 5.30
C TRP A 200 1.43 -8.33 3.85
N GLU A 201 0.64 -7.36 3.41
CA GLU A 201 0.72 -6.75 2.07
C GLU A 201 2.01 -5.94 1.92
N LEU A 202 2.29 -5.09 2.91
CA LEU A 202 3.55 -4.34 3.03
C LEU A 202 4.75 -5.30 3.16
N LEU A 203 4.62 -6.34 3.97
CA LEU A 203 5.68 -7.33 4.18
C LEU A 203 5.96 -8.19 2.94
N ALA A 204 4.95 -8.45 2.09
CA ALA A 204 5.16 -9.14 0.82
C ALA A 204 6.10 -8.33 -0.09
N GLY A 205 5.89 -7.02 -0.17
CA GLY A 205 6.81 -6.09 -0.83
C GLY A 205 8.18 -6.04 -0.16
N ALA A 206 8.21 -5.98 1.17
CA ALA A 206 9.45 -5.94 1.94
C ALA A 206 10.33 -7.17 1.68
N ILE A 207 9.74 -8.36 1.64
CA ILE A 207 10.44 -9.62 1.36
C ILE A 207 11.09 -9.58 -0.04
N LEU A 208 10.38 -9.11 -1.06
CA LEU A 208 10.96 -8.93 -2.40
C LEU A 208 12.17 -7.99 -2.39
N ALA A 209 12.09 -6.90 -1.62
CA ALA A 209 13.14 -5.89 -1.53
C ALA A 209 14.44 -6.40 -0.91
N THR A 210 14.39 -7.49 -0.13
CA THR A 210 15.57 -8.06 0.53
C THR A 210 16.59 -8.69 -0.44
N GLY A 211 16.17 -9.06 -1.64
CA GLY A 211 17.03 -9.75 -2.61
C GLY A 211 17.35 -11.22 -2.27
N PHE A 212 16.78 -11.80 -1.21
CA PHE A 212 16.90 -13.24 -0.93
C PHE A 212 16.24 -14.11 -2.01
N ILE A 213 15.16 -13.61 -2.60
CA ILE A 213 14.53 -14.22 -3.76
C ILE A 213 15.38 -13.83 -4.98
N ARG A 214 16.03 -14.83 -5.59
CA ARG A 214 16.86 -14.62 -6.78
C ARG A 214 16.03 -13.96 -7.88
N LYS A 215 16.63 -12.97 -8.54
CA LYS A 215 16.03 -12.32 -9.71
C LYS A 215 15.86 -13.36 -10.82
N PRO A 216 14.82 -13.25 -11.66
CA PRO A 216 14.66 -14.19 -12.74
C PRO A 216 15.81 -14.04 -13.73
N GLU A 217 16.48 -15.13 -14.09
CA GLU A 217 17.52 -15.13 -15.13
C GLU A 217 16.94 -15.42 -16.52
N ASN A 218 15.87 -16.22 -16.57
CA ASN A 218 15.20 -16.62 -17.79
C ASN A 218 14.14 -15.59 -18.22
N LYS A 219 14.31 -15.01 -19.41
CA LYS A 219 13.39 -14.01 -19.99
C LYS A 219 11.98 -14.56 -20.21
N THR A 220 11.85 -15.81 -20.65
CA THR A 220 10.56 -16.45 -20.88
C THR A 220 9.81 -16.62 -19.56
N LEU A 221 10.50 -17.04 -18.50
CA LEU A 221 9.91 -17.13 -17.16
C LEU A 221 9.43 -15.75 -16.67
N SER A 222 10.26 -14.73 -16.83
CA SER A 222 9.89 -13.35 -16.47
C SER A 222 8.66 -12.86 -17.24
N LEU A 223 8.57 -13.15 -18.54
CA LEU A 223 7.42 -12.76 -19.35
C LEU A 223 6.14 -13.47 -18.87
N ILE A 224 6.22 -14.78 -18.64
CA ILE A 224 5.09 -15.59 -18.16
C ILE A 224 4.62 -15.09 -16.79
N VAL A 225 5.53 -14.92 -15.84
CA VAL A 225 5.19 -14.48 -14.47
C VAL A 225 4.64 -13.05 -14.48
N SER A 226 5.21 -12.15 -15.28
CA SER A 226 4.68 -10.79 -15.45
C SER A 226 3.28 -10.79 -16.06
N ALA A 227 3.01 -11.67 -17.04
CA ALA A 227 1.69 -11.80 -17.66
C ALA A 227 0.66 -12.37 -16.69
N ILE A 228 1.03 -13.42 -15.93
CA ILE A 228 0.19 -13.97 -14.86
C ILE A 228 -0.13 -12.89 -13.84
N GLY A 229 0.86 -12.13 -13.39
CA GLY A 229 0.65 -11.03 -12.44
C GLY A 229 -0.30 -9.96 -12.98
N ALA A 230 -0.16 -9.57 -14.25
CA ALA A 230 -1.08 -8.64 -14.90
C ALA A 230 -2.51 -9.20 -15.02
N CYS A 231 -2.66 -10.48 -15.35
CA CYS A 231 -3.97 -11.13 -15.37
C CYS A 231 -4.61 -11.19 -13.99
N MET A 232 -3.83 -11.46 -12.93
CA MET A 232 -4.31 -11.45 -11.55
C MET A 232 -4.79 -10.06 -11.13
N LEU A 233 -4.01 -9.00 -11.43
CA LEU A 233 -4.42 -7.63 -11.17
C LEU A 233 -5.67 -7.25 -11.95
N GLY A 234 -5.70 -7.55 -13.26
CA GLY A 234 -6.86 -7.30 -14.11
C GLY A 234 -8.09 -8.01 -13.55
N PHE A 235 -7.99 -9.30 -13.22
CA PHE A 235 -9.10 -10.04 -12.65
C PHE A 235 -9.62 -9.40 -11.35
N ALA A 236 -8.73 -9.06 -10.43
CA ALA A 236 -9.10 -8.41 -9.17
C ALA A 236 -9.85 -7.08 -9.40
N LEU A 237 -9.37 -6.25 -10.33
CA LEU A 237 -9.94 -4.92 -10.59
C LEU A 237 -11.27 -4.97 -11.36
N PHE A 238 -11.41 -5.89 -12.31
CA PHE A 238 -12.56 -5.96 -13.22
C PHE A 238 -13.68 -6.89 -12.75
N PHE A 239 -13.41 -7.88 -11.88
CA PHE A 239 -14.40 -8.91 -11.52
C PHE A 239 -14.74 -8.99 -10.03
N TYR A 240 -13.88 -8.54 -9.13
CA TYR A 240 -14.27 -8.45 -7.72
C TYR A 240 -15.06 -7.18 -7.46
N ASP A 241 -15.99 -7.25 -6.51
CA ASP A 241 -16.82 -6.14 -6.10
C ASP A 241 -16.99 -6.12 -4.56
N LYS A 242 -17.80 -5.18 -4.06
CA LYS A 242 -18.07 -4.99 -2.64
C LYS A 242 -18.90 -6.10 -1.97
N SER A 243 -19.42 -7.07 -2.73
CA SER A 243 -20.16 -8.22 -2.19
C SER A 243 -19.23 -9.28 -1.59
N TYR A 244 -17.95 -9.29 -1.98
CA TYR A 244 -16.95 -10.17 -1.41
C TYR A 244 -16.45 -9.66 -0.05
N ASN A 245 -16.12 -10.60 0.83
CA ASN A 245 -15.50 -10.30 2.12
C ASN A 245 -14.06 -9.83 1.93
N PHE A 246 -13.88 -8.52 1.78
CA PHE A 246 -12.59 -7.84 1.65
C PHE A 246 -12.08 -7.35 3.02
N PRO A 247 -10.78 -7.45 3.36
CA PRO A 247 -9.68 -7.92 2.50
C PRO A 247 -9.61 -9.43 2.26
N GLY A 248 -9.57 -10.24 3.32
CA GLY A 248 -9.72 -11.69 3.26
C GLY A 248 -8.88 -12.40 2.19
N ILE A 249 -9.46 -13.47 1.62
CA ILE A 249 -8.79 -14.30 0.62
C ILE A 249 -8.65 -13.58 -0.73
N ILE A 250 -9.57 -12.67 -1.04
CA ILE A 250 -9.60 -11.97 -2.33
C ILE A 250 -8.41 -11.01 -2.47
N SER A 251 -7.87 -10.47 -1.37
CA SER A 251 -6.65 -9.66 -1.36
C SER A 251 -5.38 -10.44 -1.76
N LEU A 252 -5.39 -11.78 -1.73
CA LEU A 252 -4.23 -12.57 -2.23
C LEU A 252 -3.97 -12.29 -3.71
N LEU A 253 -5.03 -12.08 -4.49
CA LEU A 253 -4.92 -11.89 -5.93
C LEU A 253 -4.18 -10.59 -6.32
N PRO A 254 -4.60 -9.40 -5.86
CA PRO A 254 -3.86 -8.16 -6.14
C PRO A 254 -2.46 -8.15 -5.51
N VAL A 255 -2.27 -8.75 -4.33
CA VAL A 255 -0.97 -8.79 -3.67
C VAL A 255 0.02 -9.67 -4.43
N CYS A 256 -0.35 -10.92 -4.73
CA CYS A 256 0.50 -11.83 -5.49
C CYS A 256 0.74 -11.31 -6.92
N GLY A 257 -0.28 -10.72 -7.56
CA GLY A 257 -0.13 -10.12 -8.88
C GLY A 257 0.90 -8.99 -8.90
N THR A 258 0.85 -8.11 -7.90
CA THR A 258 1.85 -7.03 -7.73
C THR A 258 3.25 -7.58 -7.46
N VAL A 259 3.36 -8.58 -6.57
CA VAL A 259 4.63 -9.26 -6.27
C VAL A 259 5.25 -9.88 -7.53
N PHE A 260 4.45 -10.57 -8.34
CA PHE A 260 4.90 -11.20 -9.59
C PHE A 260 5.40 -10.18 -10.61
N ILE A 261 4.69 -9.06 -10.78
CA ILE A 261 5.13 -7.99 -11.70
C ILE A 261 6.44 -7.36 -11.22
N ILE A 262 6.55 -7.00 -9.93
CA ILE A 262 7.78 -6.40 -9.38
C ILE A 262 8.98 -7.35 -9.55
N TRP A 263 8.79 -8.62 -9.22
CA TRP A 263 9.84 -9.65 -9.30
C TRP A 263 10.27 -9.92 -10.75
N ALA A 264 9.32 -10.14 -11.66
CA ALA A 264 9.60 -10.37 -13.07
C ALA A 264 10.37 -9.18 -13.69
N ASN A 265 9.93 -7.97 -13.43
CA ASN A 265 10.53 -6.76 -13.97
C ASN A 265 11.88 -6.37 -13.33
N SER A 266 12.43 -7.19 -12.43
CA SER A 266 13.76 -6.98 -11.85
C SER A 266 14.92 -7.40 -12.77
N GLN A 267 14.62 -7.98 -13.94
CA GLN A 267 15.60 -8.34 -14.98
C GLN A 267 16.35 -7.14 -15.58
N THR A 268 17.54 -7.40 -16.11
CA THR A 268 18.36 -6.43 -16.85
C THR A 268 17.73 -6.01 -18.18
N GLN A 269 16.94 -6.90 -18.81
CA GLN A 269 16.17 -6.58 -20.01
C GLN A 269 14.70 -6.33 -19.66
N PRO A 270 14.10 -5.23 -20.16
CA PRO A 270 12.72 -4.89 -19.86
C PRO A 270 11.74 -5.87 -20.53
N THR A 271 10.74 -6.34 -19.78
CA THR A 271 9.58 -7.08 -20.33
C THR A 271 8.69 -6.16 -21.19
N ALA A 272 7.75 -6.73 -21.95
CA ALA A 272 6.77 -5.93 -22.69
C ALA A 272 5.91 -5.08 -21.72
N LEU A 273 5.46 -5.69 -20.61
CA LEU A 273 4.71 -4.99 -19.58
C LEU A 273 5.53 -3.87 -18.93
N PHE A 274 6.82 -4.10 -18.67
CA PHE A 274 7.71 -3.04 -18.17
C PHE A 274 7.68 -1.81 -19.07
N LYS A 275 7.77 -1.99 -20.39
CA LYS A 275 7.74 -0.86 -21.34
C LYS A 275 6.44 -0.09 -21.27
N ILE A 276 5.31 -0.79 -21.21
CA ILE A 276 3.97 -0.18 -21.08
C ILE A 276 3.87 0.60 -19.76
N LEU A 277 4.27 0.00 -18.64
CA LEU A 277 4.26 0.65 -17.33
C LEU A 277 5.27 1.81 -17.22
N SER A 278 6.26 1.87 -18.10
CA SER A 278 7.29 2.92 -18.13
C SER A 278 6.95 4.07 -19.06
N LEU A 279 5.77 4.06 -19.70
CA LEU A 279 5.32 5.18 -20.52
C LEU A 279 5.18 6.42 -19.65
N LYS A 280 5.74 7.54 -20.11
CA LYS A 280 5.59 8.82 -19.43
C LYS A 280 4.13 9.28 -19.51
N PRO A 281 3.57 9.90 -18.46
CA PRO A 281 2.30 10.61 -18.60
C PRO A 281 2.44 11.65 -19.72
N ILE A 282 1.47 11.67 -20.64
CA ILE A 282 1.37 12.64 -21.75
C ILE A 282 1.02 14.01 -21.18
#